data_AF-D1BA14-F1
#
_entry.id   AF-D1BA14-F1
#
_cell.length_a   1.000
_cell.length_b   1.000
_cell.length_c   1.000
_cell.angle_alpha   90.00
_cell.angle_beta   90.00
_cell.angle_gamma   90.00
#
_symmetry.space_group_name_H-M   'P 1'
#
loop_
_entity.id
_entity.type
_entity.pdbx_description
1 polymer ?
#
loop_
_entity_poly.entity_id
_entity_poly.type
_entity_poly.pdbx_seq_one_letter_code
_entity_poly.pdbx_strand_id
1 'polypeptide(L)'
;MTIRVLRLYRGDHGNDLPMIYLHTDNRGKSLCNGDPVSIVYSGPGPLPGGDGGAGLLHLVLSHVQGLTKGRFLASTGGGAILEVRDGSSLEVLFPGFIAVSERCQVWDPIRTAVLTVSDKGSRGEREDTAGPALAERVVRIGAVVEDRDVVPDEVEAIRERILRWSSMGIELVLCTGGTGLSPRDVTPEALLGVADKVVPGFGELMRSRSGHGTPRAFLSRGLGVTVGKTLVLAFPGSRSGALECFEAVEPCVRHGVEILTGKASECGHHHHH
;
A
#
# COMPACT_ATOMS: atom_id res chain seq x y z
N MET A 1 12.78 -4.35 13.67
CA MET A 1 14.16 -3.83 13.71
C MET A 1 14.40 -2.99 12.45
N THR A 2 15.05 -1.84 12.58
CA THR A 2 15.27 -0.89 11.48
C THR A 2 16.58 -1.19 10.76
N ILE A 3 16.55 -1.40 9.45
CA ILE A 3 17.73 -1.59 8.59
C ILE A 3 18.27 -0.22 8.20
N ARG A 4 19.60 -0.05 8.12
CA ARG A 4 20.24 1.11 7.48
C ARG A 4 20.89 0.72 6.16
N VAL A 5 20.78 1.61 5.17
CA VAL A 5 21.55 1.55 3.93
C VAL A 5 22.96 2.04 4.22
N LEU A 6 23.95 1.18 4.10
CA LEU A 6 25.36 1.51 4.33
C LEU A 6 26.04 2.00 3.06
N ARG A 7 25.73 1.37 1.92
CA ARG A 7 26.32 1.69 0.62
C ARG A 7 25.32 1.44 -0.50
N LEU A 8 25.45 2.24 -1.55
CA LEU A 8 24.74 2.10 -2.82
C LEU A 8 25.79 2.01 -3.91
N TYR A 9 26.21 0.80 -4.28
CA TYR A 9 27.33 0.62 -5.20
C TYR A 9 26.84 0.24 -6.60
N ARG A 10 27.29 0.97 -7.62
CA ARG A 10 26.99 0.67 -9.04
C ARG A 10 28.20 -0.01 -9.68
N GLY A 11 28.03 -1.27 -10.07
CA GLY A 11 29.09 -2.04 -10.73
C GLY A 11 29.59 -1.38 -12.02
N ASP A 12 28.67 -0.79 -12.81
CA ASP A 12 29.01 -0.11 -14.07
C ASP A 12 29.94 1.09 -13.89
N HIS A 13 29.85 1.78 -12.75
CA HIS A 13 30.66 2.96 -12.45
C HIS A 13 31.87 2.65 -11.57
N GLY A 14 31.90 1.46 -10.96
CA GLY A 14 32.93 1.06 -10.01
C GLY A 14 32.96 1.89 -8.72
N ASN A 15 31.90 2.64 -8.39
CA ASN A 15 31.87 3.55 -7.25
C ASN A 15 30.55 3.50 -6.45
N ASP A 16 30.63 4.04 -5.23
CA ASP A 16 29.47 4.27 -4.38
C ASP A 16 28.75 5.56 -4.79
N LEU A 17 27.42 5.51 -4.80
CA LEU A 17 26.54 6.64 -5.01
C LEU A 17 25.98 7.13 -3.67
N PRO A 18 25.88 8.44 -3.44
CA PRO A 18 25.30 8.96 -2.19
C PRO A 18 23.78 8.77 -2.13
N MET A 19 23.12 8.76 -3.30
CA MET A 19 21.68 8.63 -3.46
C MET A 19 21.35 8.07 -4.84
N ILE A 20 20.26 7.32 -4.94
CA ILE A 20 19.72 6.78 -6.18
C ILE A 20 18.22 7.03 -6.26
N TYR A 21 17.70 7.10 -7.48
CA TYR A 21 16.28 7.03 -7.77
C TYR A 21 15.95 5.71 -8.47
N LEU A 22 15.08 4.91 -7.85
CA LEU A 22 14.64 3.63 -8.38
C LEU A 22 13.24 3.75 -8.96
N HIS A 23 13.04 3.17 -10.14
CA HIS A 23 11.73 3.06 -10.79
C HIS A 23 11.73 1.89 -11.79
N THR A 24 10.62 1.69 -12.49
CA THR A 24 10.51 0.67 -13.55
C THR A 24 10.23 1.31 -14.90
N ASP A 25 10.67 0.67 -15.97
CA ASP A 25 10.20 0.99 -17.33
C ASP A 25 8.78 0.46 -17.59
N ASN A 26 8.29 0.65 -18.81
CA ASN A 26 6.97 0.16 -19.24
C ASN A 26 6.87 -1.37 -19.38
N ARG A 27 7.98 -2.10 -19.25
CA ARG A 27 8.05 -3.57 -19.25
C ARG A 27 8.28 -4.13 -17.84
N GLY A 28 8.29 -3.27 -16.81
CA GLY A 28 8.54 -3.67 -15.42
C GLY A 28 10.01 -3.90 -15.08
N LYS A 29 10.95 -3.56 -15.96
CA LYS A 29 12.38 -3.71 -15.67
C LYS A 29 12.84 -2.59 -14.75
N SER A 30 13.62 -2.96 -13.72
CA SER A 30 14.17 -2.00 -12.76
C SER A 30 15.20 -1.07 -13.41
N LEU A 31 15.08 0.22 -13.08
CA LEU A 31 15.94 1.30 -13.52
C LEU A 31 16.51 2.01 -12.28
N CYS A 32 17.79 2.40 -12.34
CA CYS A 32 18.46 3.26 -11.37
C CYS A 32 18.93 4.53 -12.08
N ASN A 33 18.40 5.69 -11.67
CA ASN A 33 18.69 6.98 -12.31
C ASN A 33 18.44 7.01 -13.83
N GLY A 34 17.52 6.17 -14.32
CA GLY A 34 17.16 6.03 -15.74
C GLY A 34 17.85 4.87 -16.46
N ASP A 35 18.90 4.29 -15.86
CA ASP A 35 19.65 3.21 -16.48
C ASP A 35 19.17 1.82 -16.02
N PRO A 36 19.04 0.84 -16.92
CA PRO A 36 18.68 -0.53 -16.55
C PRO A 36 19.62 -1.16 -15.53
N VAL A 37 19.04 -1.86 -14.56
CA VAL A 37 19.80 -2.47 -13.48
C VAL A 37 19.15 -3.74 -12.95
N SER A 38 19.97 -4.67 -12.44
CA SER A 38 19.51 -5.73 -11.55
C SER A 38 19.91 -5.37 -10.12
N ILE A 39 18.95 -5.34 -9.21
CA ILE A 39 19.17 -4.88 -7.84
C ILE A 39 19.43 -6.09 -6.95
N VAL A 40 20.51 -6.04 -6.18
CA VAL A 40 20.85 -7.07 -5.19
C VAL A 40 21.14 -6.42 -3.84
N TYR A 41 20.90 -7.15 -2.76
CA TYR A 41 21.25 -6.72 -1.41
C TYR A 41 22.28 -7.64 -0.76
N SER A 42 23.05 -7.10 0.18
CA SER A 42 23.98 -7.87 1.00
C SER A 42 24.10 -7.26 2.40
N GLY A 43 24.65 -8.04 3.34
CA GLY A 43 25.02 -7.53 4.67
C GLY A 43 26.31 -6.72 4.63
N PRO A 44 26.78 -6.21 5.79
CA PRO A 44 28.04 -5.47 5.85
C PRO A 44 29.22 -6.34 5.40
N GLY A 45 30.11 -5.78 4.58
CA GLY A 45 31.31 -6.48 4.13
C GLY A 45 31.72 -6.10 2.70
N PRO A 46 32.69 -6.84 2.12
CA PRO A 46 33.06 -6.73 0.72
C PRO A 46 31.88 -7.08 -0.20
N LEU A 47 31.87 -6.50 -1.40
CA LEU A 47 30.83 -6.81 -2.38
C LEU A 47 30.96 -8.26 -2.88
N PRO A 48 29.84 -8.98 -3.05
CA PRO A 48 29.85 -10.28 -3.71
C PRO A 48 30.46 -10.16 -5.11
N GLY A 49 31.47 -10.98 -5.44
CA GLY A 49 32.12 -10.98 -6.76
C GLY A 49 33.28 -9.98 -6.95
N GLY A 50 33.63 -9.18 -5.94
CA GLY A 50 34.82 -8.32 -5.95
C GLY A 50 34.64 -6.99 -6.68
N ASP A 51 34.31 -7.01 -7.97
CA ASP A 51 34.07 -5.81 -8.80
C ASP A 51 32.60 -5.34 -8.79
N GLY A 52 31.72 -6.10 -8.13
CA GLY A 52 30.30 -5.83 -8.08
C GLY A 52 29.53 -6.17 -9.36
N GLY A 53 30.17 -6.60 -10.45
CA GLY A 53 29.50 -7.03 -11.68
C GLY A 53 28.78 -5.93 -12.48
N ALA A 54 29.03 -5.88 -13.80
CA ALA A 54 28.35 -4.96 -14.70
C ALA A 54 26.82 -5.17 -14.69
N GLY A 55 26.06 -4.07 -14.73
CA GLY A 55 24.60 -4.06 -14.70
C GLY A 55 23.98 -4.28 -13.33
N LEU A 56 24.78 -4.43 -12.26
CA LEU A 56 24.29 -4.61 -10.90
C LEU A 56 24.30 -3.31 -10.08
N LEU A 57 23.29 -3.18 -9.23
CA LEU A 57 23.26 -2.23 -8.11
C LEU A 57 23.24 -3.01 -6.81
N HIS A 58 24.23 -2.75 -5.96
CA HIS A 58 24.33 -3.36 -4.64
C HIS A 58 23.82 -2.41 -3.56
N LEU A 59 22.75 -2.82 -2.88
CA LEU A 59 22.31 -2.23 -1.63
C LEU A 59 23.01 -2.96 -0.49
N VAL A 60 24.06 -2.36 0.08
CA VAL A 60 24.72 -2.91 1.26
C VAL A 60 23.96 -2.44 2.49
N LEU A 61 23.41 -3.38 3.25
CA LEU A 61 22.52 -3.13 4.36
C LEU A 61 23.23 -3.46 5.68
N SER A 62 22.89 -2.73 6.75
CA SER A 62 23.41 -2.97 8.10
C SER A 62 23.21 -4.40 8.61
N HIS A 63 22.15 -5.05 8.16
CA HIS A 63 21.81 -6.45 8.38
C HIS A 63 20.72 -6.82 7.37
N VAL A 64 20.55 -8.11 7.14
CA VAL A 64 19.60 -8.66 6.15
C VAL A 64 18.58 -9.63 6.76
N GLN A 65 18.54 -9.71 8.10
CA GLN A 65 17.60 -10.58 8.79
C GLN A 65 16.16 -10.20 8.44
N GLY A 66 15.35 -11.20 8.12
CA GLY A 66 13.96 -11.01 7.77
C GLY A 66 13.72 -10.65 6.30
N LEU A 67 14.74 -10.35 5.49
CA LEU A 67 14.58 -10.19 4.04
C LEU A 67 14.45 -11.57 3.39
N THR A 68 13.22 -12.06 3.30
CA THR A 68 12.87 -13.33 2.67
C THR A 68 11.93 -13.09 1.49
N LYS A 69 11.90 -14.03 0.54
CA LYS A 69 11.04 -13.96 -0.65
C LYS A 69 9.61 -13.50 -0.33
N GLY A 70 9.12 -12.52 -1.07
CA GLY A 70 7.77 -11.94 -0.93
C GLY A 70 7.63 -10.87 0.17
N ARG A 71 8.66 -10.61 0.98
CA ARG A 71 8.68 -9.46 1.91
C ARG A 71 9.29 -8.25 1.24
N PHE A 72 9.02 -7.07 1.80
CA PHE A 72 9.45 -5.81 1.19
C PHE A 72 10.52 -5.11 2.04
N LEU A 73 11.51 -4.51 1.37
CA LEU A 73 12.40 -3.52 1.94
C LEU A 73 11.83 -2.13 1.60
N ALA A 74 11.23 -1.47 2.59
CA ALA A 74 10.59 -0.18 2.41
C ALA A 74 11.40 0.94 3.03
N SER A 75 11.62 2.01 2.28
CA SER A 75 12.33 3.18 2.76
C SER A 75 11.49 4.02 3.72
N THR A 76 12.06 4.41 4.86
CA THR A 76 11.38 5.23 5.86
C THR A 76 11.28 6.66 5.33
N GLY A 77 10.06 7.21 5.25
CA GLY A 77 9.84 8.57 4.74
C GLY A 77 9.21 8.65 3.34
N GLY A 78 8.67 7.54 2.82
CA GLY A 78 7.96 7.53 1.53
C GLY A 78 8.87 7.42 0.31
N GLY A 79 10.08 6.87 0.49
CA GLY A 79 10.99 6.52 -0.59
C GLY A 79 10.57 5.24 -1.32
N ALA A 80 11.54 4.56 -1.94
CA ALA A 80 11.25 3.34 -2.70
C ALA A 80 10.78 2.18 -1.82
N ILE A 81 9.97 1.28 -2.40
CA ILE A 81 9.62 -0.02 -1.82
C ILE A 81 10.13 -1.08 -2.77
N LEU A 82 10.91 -2.02 -2.26
CA LEU A 82 11.52 -3.09 -3.03
C LEU A 82 11.01 -4.45 -2.55
N GLU A 83 10.65 -5.34 -3.46
CA GLU A 83 10.27 -6.71 -3.12
C GLU A 83 11.47 -7.64 -3.19
N VAL A 84 11.63 -8.48 -2.16
CA VAL A 84 12.60 -9.57 -2.16
C VAL A 84 12.09 -10.68 -3.06
N ARG A 85 12.82 -10.95 -4.16
CA ARG A 85 12.52 -12.05 -5.07
C ARG A 85 13.25 -13.31 -4.62
N ASP A 86 14.33 -13.68 -5.31
CA ASP A 86 15.00 -14.95 -5.13
C ASP A 86 16.41 -14.72 -4.56
N GLY A 87 16.77 -15.42 -3.48
CA GLY A 87 18.06 -15.23 -2.84
C GLY A 87 18.24 -13.77 -2.38
N SER A 88 19.19 -13.07 -2.98
CA SER A 88 19.54 -11.68 -2.67
C SER A 88 19.02 -10.65 -3.68
N SER A 89 18.14 -11.01 -4.62
CA SER A 89 17.61 -10.08 -5.61
C SER A 89 16.42 -9.26 -5.11
N LEU A 90 16.32 -8.03 -5.60
CA LEU A 90 15.24 -7.09 -5.35
C LEU A 90 14.62 -6.62 -6.66
N GLU A 91 13.31 -6.36 -6.61
CA GLU A 91 12.60 -5.65 -7.67
C GLU A 91 11.91 -4.41 -7.14
N VAL A 92 11.83 -3.37 -7.97
CA VAL A 92 11.15 -2.13 -7.61
C VAL A 92 9.64 -2.35 -7.62
N LEU A 93 9.03 -2.23 -6.44
CA LEU A 93 7.59 -2.35 -6.24
C LEU A 93 6.92 -0.96 -6.24
N PHE A 94 7.56 0.03 -5.60
CA PHE A 94 7.15 1.44 -5.66
C PHE A 94 8.37 2.32 -5.92
N PRO A 95 8.30 3.24 -6.91
CA PRO A 95 9.42 4.10 -7.24
C PRO A 95 9.73 5.10 -6.12
N GLY A 96 10.99 5.48 -5.99
CA GLY A 96 11.40 6.46 -5.00
C GLY A 96 12.91 6.59 -4.87
N PHE A 97 13.31 7.54 -4.04
CA PHE A 97 14.71 7.72 -3.70
C PHE A 97 15.14 6.74 -2.62
N ILE A 98 16.41 6.36 -2.67
CA ILE A 98 17.14 5.72 -1.57
C ILE A 98 18.48 6.45 -1.41
N ALA A 99 18.81 6.89 -0.21
CA ALA A 99 20.08 7.50 0.15
C ALA A 99 20.92 6.61 1.06
N VAL A 100 22.24 6.82 1.05
CA VAL A 100 23.12 6.25 2.07
C VAL A 100 22.69 6.76 3.45
N SER A 101 22.80 5.91 4.47
CA SER A 101 22.31 6.10 5.85
C SER A 101 20.80 6.10 6.03
N GLU A 102 20.02 5.97 4.95
CA GLU A 102 18.57 5.88 5.03
C GLU A 102 18.13 4.67 5.85
N ARG A 103 17.03 4.86 6.58
CA ARG A 103 16.41 3.81 7.38
C ARG A 103 15.40 3.09 6.52
N CYS A 104 15.46 1.77 6.51
CA CYS A 104 14.47 0.92 5.87
C CYS A 104 13.82 0.00 6.91
N GLN A 105 12.61 -0.44 6.60
CA GLN A 105 11.89 -1.43 7.36
C GLN A 105 11.64 -2.65 6.50
N VAL A 106 11.61 -3.82 7.14
CA VAL A 106 11.11 -5.03 6.50
C VAL A 106 9.61 -5.08 6.71
N TRP A 107 8.87 -5.11 5.63
CA TRP A 107 7.42 -5.13 5.61
C TRP A 107 6.90 -6.49 5.17
N ASP A 108 5.97 -7.03 5.93
CA ASP A 108 5.11 -8.10 5.44
C ASP A 108 4.06 -7.51 4.47
N PRO A 109 3.70 -8.23 3.40
CA PRO A 109 2.64 -7.78 2.51
C PRO A 109 1.31 -7.70 3.28
N ILE A 110 0.56 -6.63 3.03
CA ILE A 110 -0.81 -6.49 3.52
C ILE A 110 -1.75 -7.13 2.50
N ARG A 111 -2.41 -8.22 2.88
CA ARG A 111 -3.36 -8.92 2.00
C ARG A 111 -4.61 -8.06 1.81
N THR A 112 -4.88 -7.65 0.58
CA THR A 112 -5.89 -6.62 0.28
C THR A 112 -6.92 -7.10 -0.73
N ALA A 113 -8.17 -6.66 -0.57
CA ALA A 113 -9.22 -6.80 -1.58
C ALA A 113 -9.84 -5.44 -1.91
N VAL A 114 -10.37 -5.31 -3.13
CA VAL A 114 -11.05 -4.10 -3.59
C VAL A 114 -12.48 -4.41 -4.02
N LEU A 115 -13.44 -3.69 -3.46
CA LEU A 115 -14.87 -3.82 -3.77
C LEU A 115 -15.39 -2.57 -4.45
N THR A 116 -15.93 -2.73 -5.65
CA THR A 116 -16.69 -1.66 -6.30
C THR A 116 -18.17 -1.88 -6.05
N VAL A 117 -18.83 -0.90 -5.45
CA VAL A 117 -20.27 -0.91 -5.20
C VAL A 117 -20.94 -0.04 -6.25
N SER A 118 -21.63 -0.68 -7.19
CA SER A 118 -22.36 0.00 -8.25
C SER A 118 -23.44 -0.88 -8.88
N ASP A 119 -24.68 -0.44 -8.84
CA ASP A 119 -25.79 -1.03 -9.60
C ASP A 119 -25.45 -1.19 -11.08
N LYS A 120 -24.93 -0.13 -11.72
CA LYS A 120 -24.56 -0.16 -13.14
C LYS A 120 -23.32 -1.00 -13.41
N GLY A 121 -22.32 -0.91 -12.53
CA GLY A 121 -21.09 -1.68 -12.64
C GLY A 121 -21.35 -3.19 -12.54
N SER A 122 -22.18 -3.62 -11.59
CA SER A 122 -22.54 -5.03 -11.41
C SER A 122 -23.30 -5.65 -12.58
N ARG A 123 -24.00 -4.83 -13.38
CA ARG A 123 -24.67 -5.25 -14.63
C ARG A 123 -23.80 -5.08 -15.88
N GLY A 124 -22.56 -4.63 -15.75
CA GLY A 124 -21.67 -4.35 -16.89
C GLY A 124 -22.07 -3.13 -17.74
N GLU A 125 -22.96 -2.27 -17.23
CA GLU A 125 -23.46 -1.08 -17.91
C GLU A 125 -22.55 0.14 -17.75
N ARG A 126 -21.55 0.05 -16.87
CA ARG A 126 -20.57 1.10 -16.61
C ARG A 126 -19.22 0.47 -16.28
N GLU A 127 -18.18 0.98 -16.92
CA GLU A 127 -16.80 0.61 -16.60
C GLU A 127 -16.40 1.16 -15.22
N ASP A 128 -15.87 0.26 -14.38
CA ASP A 128 -15.27 0.63 -13.11
C ASP A 128 -13.87 1.20 -13.34
N THR A 129 -13.69 2.46 -12.98
CA THR A 129 -12.41 3.18 -13.08
C THR A 129 -11.78 3.47 -11.72
N ALA A 130 -12.54 3.32 -10.62
CA ALA A 130 -12.07 3.63 -9.27
C ALA A 130 -11.43 2.41 -8.61
N GLY A 131 -12.05 1.23 -8.74
CA GLY A 131 -11.52 -0.03 -8.22
C GLY A 131 -10.12 -0.37 -8.76
N PRO A 132 -9.88 -0.38 -10.09
CA PRO A 132 -8.54 -0.60 -10.63
C PRO A 132 -7.52 0.44 -10.13
N ALA A 133 -7.93 1.71 -10.05
CA ALA A 133 -7.03 2.77 -9.61
C ALA A 133 -6.62 2.64 -8.14
N LEU A 134 -7.54 2.22 -7.27
CA LEU A 134 -7.22 1.88 -5.88
C LEU A 134 -6.27 0.68 -5.83
N ALA A 135 -6.55 -0.37 -6.61
CA ALA A 135 -5.71 -1.57 -6.66
C ALA A 135 -4.26 -1.28 -7.07
N GLU A 136 -4.03 -0.32 -7.97
CA GLU A 136 -2.68 0.15 -8.32
C GLU A 136 -2.05 0.98 -7.18
N ARG A 137 -2.84 1.77 -6.45
CA ARG A 137 -2.35 2.72 -5.44
C ARG A 137 -1.93 2.05 -4.13
N VAL A 138 -2.54 0.92 -3.77
CA VAL A 138 -2.28 0.25 -2.47
C VAL A 138 -0.83 -0.23 -2.32
N VAL A 139 -0.09 -0.39 -3.42
CA VAL A 139 1.32 -0.77 -3.38
C VAL A 139 2.17 0.13 -2.49
N ARG A 140 1.79 1.41 -2.35
CA ARG A 140 2.48 2.42 -1.53
C ARG A 140 2.47 2.14 -0.03
N ILE A 141 1.51 1.34 0.43
CA ILE A 141 1.43 0.88 1.82
C ILE A 141 1.95 -0.55 1.97
N GLY A 142 2.62 -1.09 0.95
CA GLY A 142 3.07 -2.48 0.92
C GLY A 142 1.90 -3.47 0.96
N ALA A 143 0.80 -3.14 0.29
CA ALA A 143 -0.35 -4.01 0.13
C ALA A 143 -0.30 -4.74 -1.22
N VAL A 144 -0.82 -5.97 -1.22
CA VAL A 144 -0.96 -6.82 -2.40
C VAL A 144 -2.44 -7.14 -2.57
N VAL A 145 -2.97 -6.85 -3.77
CA VAL A 145 -4.38 -7.14 -4.09
C VAL A 145 -4.52 -8.61 -4.47
N GLU A 146 -5.24 -9.37 -3.66
CA GLU A 146 -5.50 -10.80 -3.88
C GLU A 146 -6.85 -11.07 -4.53
N ASP A 147 -7.82 -10.19 -4.33
CA ASP A 147 -9.16 -10.34 -4.91
C ASP A 147 -9.80 -8.98 -5.22
N ARG A 148 -10.69 -8.97 -6.21
CA ARG A 148 -11.46 -7.80 -6.64
C ARG A 148 -12.86 -8.25 -7.01
N ASP A 149 -13.86 -7.46 -6.64
CA ASP A 149 -15.24 -7.75 -7.00
C ASP A 149 -16.07 -6.49 -7.24
N VAL A 150 -17.19 -6.66 -7.96
CA VAL A 150 -18.18 -5.62 -8.21
C VAL A 150 -19.56 -6.12 -7.77
N VAL A 151 -20.21 -5.40 -6.86
CA VAL A 151 -21.53 -5.74 -6.32
C VAL A 151 -22.53 -4.61 -6.56
N PRO A 152 -23.84 -4.91 -6.62
CA PRO A 152 -24.87 -3.85 -6.66
C PRO A 152 -24.91 -3.07 -5.34
N ASP A 153 -25.64 -1.95 -5.34
CA ASP A 153 -25.89 -1.12 -4.17
C ASP A 153 -26.91 -1.78 -3.21
N GLU A 154 -26.58 -2.97 -2.73
CA GLU A 154 -27.39 -3.80 -1.84
C GLU A 154 -26.62 -4.13 -0.56
N VAL A 155 -27.24 -3.85 0.58
CA VAL A 155 -26.61 -4.00 1.91
C VAL A 155 -26.04 -5.40 2.11
N GLU A 156 -26.83 -6.44 1.85
CA GLU A 156 -26.41 -7.82 2.09
C GLU A 156 -25.29 -8.27 1.14
N ALA A 157 -25.32 -7.85 -0.14
CA ALA A 157 -24.26 -8.17 -1.09
C ALA A 157 -22.90 -7.60 -0.66
N ILE A 158 -22.89 -6.37 -0.13
CA ILE A 158 -21.68 -5.72 0.38
C ILE A 158 -21.19 -6.45 1.66
N ARG A 159 -22.10 -6.76 2.59
CA ARG A 159 -21.77 -7.45 3.85
C ARG A 159 -21.19 -8.83 3.62
N GLU A 160 -21.86 -9.65 2.80
CA GLU A 160 -21.43 -11.01 2.48
C GLU A 160 -20.01 -11.01 1.91
N ARG A 161 -19.69 -10.07 1.01
CA ARG A 161 -18.37 -9.97 0.42
C ARG A 161 -17.29 -9.59 1.43
N ILE A 162 -17.56 -8.59 2.28
CA ILE A 162 -16.63 -8.17 3.35
C ILE A 162 -16.39 -9.30 4.35
N LEU A 163 -17.45 -9.96 4.82
CA LEU A 163 -17.35 -11.06 5.78
C LEU A 163 -16.58 -12.25 5.19
N ARG A 164 -16.85 -12.59 3.92
CA ARG A 164 -16.13 -13.65 3.22
C ARG A 164 -14.64 -13.35 3.16
N TRP A 165 -14.23 -12.16 2.72
CA TRP A 165 -12.82 -11.80 2.65
C TRP A 165 -12.15 -11.75 4.01
N SER A 166 -12.86 -11.23 5.03
CA SER A 166 -12.36 -11.26 6.41
C SER A 166 -12.10 -12.70 6.88
N SER A 167 -13.02 -13.63 6.60
CA SER A 167 -12.84 -15.05 6.92
C SER A 167 -11.69 -15.73 6.16
N MET A 168 -11.34 -15.22 4.97
CA MET A 168 -10.19 -15.65 4.17
C MET A 168 -8.87 -15.02 4.63
N GLY A 169 -8.90 -14.18 5.67
CA GLY A 169 -7.74 -13.51 6.24
C GLY A 169 -7.26 -12.30 5.44
N ILE A 170 -8.10 -11.70 4.60
CA ILE A 170 -7.81 -10.39 4.01
C ILE A 170 -7.71 -9.37 5.14
N GLU A 171 -6.65 -8.57 5.13
CA GLU A 171 -6.29 -7.64 6.21
C GLU A 171 -6.78 -6.22 5.93
N LEU A 172 -6.98 -5.90 4.64
CA LEU A 172 -7.47 -4.60 4.18
C LEU A 172 -8.51 -4.78 3.08
N VAL A 173 -9.66 -4.13 3.22
CA VAL A 173 -10.68 -4.04 2.16
C VAL A 173 -10.92 -2.58 1.81
N LEU A 174 -10.77 -2.25 0.53
CA LEU A 174 -11.08 -0.92 0.02
C LEU A 174 -12.38 -0.96 -0.78
N CYS A 175 -13.42 -0.31 -0.27
CA CYS A 175 -14.71 -0.18 -0.95
C CYS A 175 -14.76 1.16 -1.70
N THR A 176 -15.31 1.19 -2.91
CA THR A 176 -15.56 2.43 -3.67
C THR A 176 -16.98 2.44 -4.21
N GLY A 177 -17.71 3.54 -3.97
CA GLY A 177 -19.12 3.70 -4.38
C GLY A 177 -20.11 3.53 -3.22
N GLY A 178 -21.36 3.93 -3.45
CA GLY A 178 -22.45 3.83 -2.49
C GLY A 178 -22.32 4.69 -1.22
N THR A 179 -21.49 5.74 -1.22
CA THR A 179 -21.23 6.60 -0.04
C THR A 179 -21.88 8.00 -0.11
N GLY A 180 -22.66 8.28 -1.15
CA GLY A 180 -23.36 9.57 -1.31
C GLY A 180 -24.66 9.65 -0.51
N LEU A 181 -25.56 10.56 -0.91
CA LEU A 181 -26.87 10.79 -0.28
C LEU A 181 -28.04 10.21 -1.10
N SER A 182 -27.78 9.47 -2.17
CA SER A 182 -28.82 8.81 -2.95
C SER A 182 -29.52 7.75 -2.10
N PRO A 183 -30.83 7.46 -2.32
CA PRO A 183 -31.51 6.35 -1.65
C PRO A 183 -30.86 4.98 -1.87
N ARG A 184 -30.06 4.83 -2.95
CA ARG A 184 -29.29 3.62 -3.24
C ARG A 184 -27.92 3.61 -2.56
N ASP A 185 -27.39 4.75 -2.11
CA ASP A 185 -26.08 4.78 -1.46
C ASP A 185 -26.16 4.11 -0.08
N VAL A 186 -25.74 2.85 0.02
CA VAL A 186 -25.89 2.03 1.25
C VAL A 186 -24.59 1.45 1.80
N THR A 187 -23.44 1.80 1.22
CA THR A 187 -22.12 1.26 1.63
C THR A 187 -21.82 1.53 3.11
N PRO A 188 -22.02 2.75 3.65
CA PRO A 188 -21.81 3.01 5.08
C PRO A 188 -22.69 2.14 5.99
N GLU A 189 -23.96 1.96 5.66
CA GLU A 189 -24.92 1.14 6.39
C GLU A 189 -24.53 -0.35 6.37
N ALA A 190 -24.02 -0.83 5.23
CA ALA A 190 -23.50 -2.17 5.10
C ALA A 190 -22.29 -2.39 6.02
N LEU A 191 -21.30 -1.49 5.97
CA LEU A 191 -20.10 -1.53 6.82
C LEU A 191 -20.45 -1.48 8.31
N LEU A 192 -21.32 -0.56 8.73
CA LEU A 192 -21.74 -0.42 10.13
C LEU A 192 -22.44 -1.69 10.65
N GLY A 193 -23.14 -2.42 9.78
CA GLY A 193 -23.82 -3.66 10.16
C GLY A 193 -22.90 -4.85 10.42
N VAL A 194 -21.63 -4.79 10.01
CA VAL A 194 -20.64 -5.85 10.22
C VAL A 194 -19.45 -5.40 11.07
N ALA A 195 -19.44 -4.15 11.52
CA ALA A 195 -18.32 -3.55 12.22
C ALA A 195 -18.20 -4.04 13.67
N ASP A 196 -17.01 -4.48 14.06
CA ASP A 196 -16.64 -4.63 15.48
C ASP A 196 -16.34 -3.28 16.11
N LYS A 197 -15.66 -2.41 15.36
CA LYS A 197 -15.34 -1.03 15.77
C LYS A 197 -15.46 -0.09 14.59
N VAL A 198 -15.97 1.10 14.86
CA VAL A 198 -15.97 2.22 13.91
C VAL A 198 -14.73 3.07 14.17
N VAL A 199 -14.06 3.48 13.10
CA VAL A 199 -12.88 4.36 13.14
C VAL A 199 -13.24 5.66 12.42
N PRO A 200 -13.99 6.57 13.07
CA PRO A 200 -14.55 7.75 12.42
C PRO A 200 -13.48 8.71 11.87
N GLY A 201 -12.28 8.70 12.47
CA GLY A 201 -11.13 9.50 12.05
C GLY A 201 -10.74 9.31 10.58
N PHE A 202 -10.97 8.13 9.99
CA PHE A 202 -10.77 7.94 8.55
C PHE A 202 -11.74 8.80 7.73
N GLY A 203 -13.03 8.78 8.08
CA GLY A 203 -14.05 9.60 7.40
C GLY A 203 -13.79 11.09 7.56
N GLU A 204 -13.35 11.51 8.75
CA GLU A 204 -12.98 12.90 9.05
C GLU A 204 -11.79 13.35 8.19
N LEU A 205 -10.73 12.55 8.12
CA LEU A 205 -9.53 12.88 7.36
C LEU A 205 -9.81 12.93 5.85
N MET A 206 -10.58 11.98 5.31
CA MET A 206 -11.03 11.98 3.91
C MET A 206 -11.81 13.26 3.58
N ARG A 207 -12.82 13.62 4.39
CA ARG A 207 -13.62 14.84 4.17
C ARG A 207 -12.81 16.12 4.34
N SER A 208 -11.94 16.17 5.35
CA SER A 208 -11.08 17.33 5.58
C SER A 208 -10.17 17.57 4.38
N ARG A 209 -9.58 16.52 3.81
CA ARG A 209 -8.68 16.65 2.65
C ARG A 209 -9.42 17.09 1.40
N SER A 210 -10.46 16.35 0.99
CA SER A 210 -11.24 16.65 -0.22
C SER A 210 -12.06 17.94 -0.10
N GLY A 211 -12.41 18.36 1.12
CA GLY A 211 -13.13 19.60 1.41
C GLY A 211 -12.37 20.86 0.99
N HIS A 212 -11.05 20.82 0.93
CA HIS A 212 -10.23 21.91 0.40
C HIS A 212 -10.41 22.10 -1.11
N GLY A 213 -10.70 21.03 -1.86
CA GLY A 213 -10.96 21.08 -3.29
C GLY A 213 -12.43 21.42 -3.61
N THR A 214 -13.38 20.84 -2.87
CA THR A 214 -14.80 21.13 -3.05
C THR A 214 -15.62 20.97 -1.77
N PRO A 215 -16.49 21.94 -1.42
CA PRO A 215 -17.40 21.80 -0.29
C PRO A 215 -18.34 20.58 -0.38
N ARG A 216 -18.59 20.07 -1.60
CA ARG A 216 -19.42 18.87 -1.81
C ARG A 216 -18.82 17.60 -1.18
N ALA A 217 -17.52 17.57 -0.94
CA ALA A 217 -16.84 16.43 -0.32
C ALA A 217 -17.40 16.12 1.07
N PHE A 218 -17.89 17.13 1.80
CA PHE A 218 -18.49 16.96 3.12
C PHE A 218 -19.82 16.19 3.09
N LEU A 219 -20.45 16.01 1.93
CA LEU A 219 -21.66 15.19 1.77
C LEU A 219 -21.35 13.69 1.70
N SER A 220 -20.08 13.30 1.55
CA SER A 220 -19.68 11.90 1.55
C SER A 220 -19.82 11.29 2.95
N ARG A 221 -20.49 10.15 3.01
CA ARG A 221 -20.65 9.33 4.22
C ARG A 221 -19.58 8.25 4.36
N GLY A 222 -18.51 8.30 3.56
CA GLY A 222 -17.38 7.37 3.66
C GLY A 222 -16.75 7.36 5.07
N LEU A 223 -16.35 6.17 5.52
CA LEU A 223 -15.79 5.90 6.84
C LEU A 223 -14.88 4.65 6.83
N GLY A 224 -14.22 4.40 7.97
CA GLY A 224 -13.48 3.17 8.23
C GLY A 224 -14.07 2.36 9.38
N VAL A 225 -14.03 1.03 9.27
CA VAL A 225 -14.46 0.09 10.31
C VAL A 225 -13.49 -1.09 10.40
N THR A 226 -13.49 -1.82 11.52
CA THR A 226 -12.81 -3.12 11.64
C THR A 226 -13.81 -4.26 11.62
N VAL A 227 -13.45 -5.37 10.97
CA VAL A 227 -14.20 -6.63 10.95
C VAL A 227 -13.18 -7.75 11.19
N GLY A 228 -13.21 -8.36 12.38
CA GLY A 228 -12.18 -9.29 12.84
C GLY A 228 -10.78 -8.65 12.79
N LYS A 229 -9.91 -9.21 11.94
CA LYS A 229 -8.55 -8.69 11.67
C LYS A 229 -8.45 -7.85 10.40
N THR A 230 -9.58 -7.44 9.84
CA THR A 230 -9.68 -6.72 8.57
C THR A 230 -10.04 -5.25 8.81
N LEU A 231 -9.25 -4.33 8.29
CA LEU A 231 -9.63 -2.92 8.18
C LEU A 231 -10.42 -2.72 6.89
N VAL A 232 -11.59 -2.09 6.97
CA VAL A 232 -12.45 -1.80 5.81
C VAL A 232 -12.61 -0.30 5.67
N LEU A 233 -12.30 0.26 4.50
CA LEU A 233 -12.40 1.70 4.20
C LEU A 233 -13.36 1.93 3.03
N ALA A 234 -14.30 2.86 3.19
CA ALA A 234 -15.26 3.22 2.15
C ALA A 234 -14.97 4.59 1.53
N PHE A 235 -14.73 4.59 0.23
CA PHE A 235 -14.38 5.75 -0.58
C PHE A 235 -15.51 6.15 -1.56
N PRO A 236 -15.53 7.41 -2.05
CA PRO A 236 -16.41 7.82 -3.13
C PRO A 236 -16.28 6.94 -4.39
N GLY A 237 -17.33 6.87 -5.21
CA GLY A 237 -17.36 6.06 -6.44
C GLY A 237 -16.67 6.69 -7.67
N SER A 238 -16.22 7.95 -7.60
CA SER A 238 -15.44 8.57 -8.68
C SER A 238 -13.96 8.22 -8.51
N ARG A 239 -13.26 7.95 -9.62
CA ARG A 239 -11.82 7.67 -9.60
C ARG A 239 -11.01 8.74 -8.87
N SER A 240 -11.25 10.01 -9.16
CA SER A 240 -10.54 11.12 -8.50
C SER A 240 -10.85 11.21 -7.01
N GLY A 241 -12.12 11.09 -6.62
CA GLY A 241 -12.52 11.16 -5.22
C GLY A 241 -11.99 9.99 -4.41
N ALA A 242 -11.99 8.78 -4.98
CA ALA A 242 -11.42 7.60 -4.34
C ALA A 242 -9.91 7.75 -4.09
N LEU A 243 -9.15 8.18 -5.10
CA LEU A 243 -7.70 8.35 -4.97
C LEU A 243 -7.34 9.47 -3.99
N GLU A 244 -8.01 10.62 -4.06
CA GLU A 244 -7.77 11.74 -3.13
C GLU A 244 -8.07 11.34 -1.67
N CYS A 245 -9.19 10.63 -1.45
CA CYS A 245 -9.52 10.12 -0.13
C CYS A 245 -8.54 9.05 0.36
N PHE A 246 -8.10 8.14 -0.52
CA PHE A 246 -7.08 7.15 -0.17
C PHE A 246 -5.76 7.84 0.21
N GLU A 247 -5.28 8.80 -0.58
CA GLU A 247 -4.07 9.58 -0.27
C GLU A 247 -4.14 10.29 1.08
N ALA A 248 -5.33 10.74 1.49
CA ALA A 248 -5.53 11.37 2.79
C ALA A 248 -5.24 10.41 3.94
N VAL A 249 -5.66 9.15 3.81
CA VAL A 249 -5.61 8.15 4.90
C VAL A 249 -4.40 7.23 4.82
N GLU A 250 -3.82 7.08 3.63
CA GLU A 250 -2.67 6.23 3.32
C GLU A 250 -1.57 6.24 4.39
N PRO A 251 -1.15 7.39 4.97
CA PRO A 251 -0.06 7.42 5.94
C PRO A 251 -0.29 6.61 7.22
N CYS A 252 -1.54 6.36 7.62
CA CYS A 252 -1.86 5.61 8.84
C CYS A 252 -2.43 4.20 8.59
N VAL A 253 -2.79 3.85 7.34
CA VAL A 253 -3.42 2.57 7.01
C VAL A 253 -2.53 1.38 7.41
N ARG A 254 -1.26 1.38 6.99
CA ARG A 254 -0.34 0.27 7.28
C ARG A 254 -0.20 0.00 8.77
N HIS A 255 0.05 1.06 9.54
CA HIS A 255 0.19 0.93 10.99
C HIS A 255 -1.10 0.42 11.64
N GLY A 256 -2.26 0.92 11.21
CA GLY A 256 -3.56 0.43 11.68
C GLY A 256 -3.77 -1.07 11.41
N VAL A 257 -3.42 -1.54 10.20
CA VAL A 257 -3.49 -2.96 9.85
C VAL A 257 -2.50 -3.80 10.67
N GLU A 258 -1.26 -3.32 10.87
CA GLU A 258 -0.25 -4.03 11.66
C GLU A 258 -0.67 -4.17 13.13
N ILE A 259 -1.30 -3.15 13.72
CA ILE A 259 -1.90 -3.24 15.06
C ILE A 259 -3.02 -4.29 15.06
N LEU A 260 -3.96 -4.18 14.11
CA LEU A 260 -5.15 -5.03 14.05
C LEU A 260 -4.80 -6.51 13.87
N THR A 261 -3.74 -6.80 13.14
CA THR A 261 -3.27 -8.15 12.84
C THR A 261 -2.29 -8.70 13.91
N GLY A 262 -1.85 -7.87 14.85
CA GLY A 262 -0.87 -8.22 15.88
C GLY A 262 0.57 -8.29 15.36
N LYS A 263 0.85 -7.69 14.20
CA LYS A 263 2.18 -7.58 13.59
C LYS A 263 2.99 -6.39 14.13
N ALA A 264 2.32 -5.40 14.72
CA ALA A 264 3.00 -4.30 15.39
C ALA A 264 3.74 -4.81 16.64
N SER A 265 5.07 -4.68 16.65
CA SER A 265 5.86 -4.79 17.88
C SER A 265 5.43 -3.70 18.85
N GLU A 266 5.26 -4.00 20.14
CA GLU A 266 4.83 -3.05 21.18
C GLU A 266 5.42 -1.66 20.98
N CYS A 267 4.61 -0.71 20.49
CA CYS A 267 4.99 0.70 20.36
C CYS A 267 4.92 1.38 21.74
N GLY A 268 5.67 0.88 22.72
CA GLY A 268 6.14 1.70 23.81
C GLY A 268 7.51 2.21 23.42
N HIS A 269 7.59 3.39 22.79
CA HIS A 269 8.70 4.37 22.84
C HIS A 269 8.56 5.38 21.67
N HIS A 270 8.13 6.61 22.04
CA HIS A 270 8.27 7.89 21.33
C HIS A 270 7.59 8.06 19.96
N HIS A 271 6.50 8.84 19.92
CA HIS A 271 6.51 10.18 19.33
C HIS A 271 5.31 10.97 19.90
N HIS A 272 5.59 12.20 20.37
CA HIS A 272 4.66 13.09 21.03
C HIS A 272 3.52 13.55 20.11
N HIS A 273 2.34 13.69 20.72
CA HIS A 273 1.20 14.47 20.27
C HIS A 273 1.58 15.92 19.92
#